data_AF-A0A2P6P568-F1
#
_entry.id   AF-A0A2P6P568-F1
#
_cell.length_a   1.000
_cell.length_b   1.000
_cell.length_c   1.000
_cell.angle_alpha   90.00
_cell.angle_beta   90.00
_cell.angle_gamma   90.00
#
_symmetry.space_group_name_H-M   'P 1'
#
loop_
_entity.id
_entity.type
_entity.pdbx_description
1 polymer ?
#
loop_
_entity_poly.entity_id
_entity_poly.type
_entity_poly.pdbx_seq_one_letter_code
_entity_poly.pdbx_strand_id
1 'polypeptide(L)'
;MVSPFDPSRNNYSFTKRITGESLQVLVLENVDLNGEVFQHISHFRGLEQLSVTGASGLNRIRMFGSSVRLKSLVVRYCWNLEIIEICDLPQLAFFEFEGRPISLDLNSVPNLVKVSLGEDDLEFLKVAFKQLACCLCQLRTLTLDNTLGFLTQEIVVFPIPQLPELVCLELRISPDDACVLLQLACFLDASPRLQKLVLKFDFLGSGINLWKAESHPHKNLKVVEVIGFFDCPAATDIVTFIVDNAAGLESLVIDPVVPWCEHRRGRKPDELIEKERKGRQHAMSLRSMLPGMDGGNSSSD
;
A
#
# COMPACT_ATOMS: atom_id res chain seq x y z
N MET A 1 -0.97 5.46 -49.59
CA MET A 1 -1.55 6.73 -49.07
C MET A 1 -2.72 6.37 -48.18
N VAL A 2 -2.50 6.41 -46.87
CA VAL A 2 -3.49 6.05 -45.85
C VAL A 2 -4.33 7.29 -45.58
N SER A 3 -5.65 7.12 -45.60
CA SER A 3 -6.64 8.16 -45.32
C SER A 3 -6.37 8.85 -43.99
N PRO A 4 -6.52 10.18 -43.89
CA PRO A 4 -6.42 10.87 -42.61
C PRO A 4 -7.57 10.46 -41.69
N PHE A 5 -7.22 10.28 -40.42
CA PHE A 5 -8.11 9.96 -39.31
C PHE A 5 -9.15 11.09 -39.17
N ASP A 6 -10.43 10.78 -39.31
CA ASP A 6 -11.53 11.72 -39.09
C ASP A 6 -11.92 11.68 -37.59
N PRO A 7 -11.65 12.74 -36.81
CA PRO A 7 -11.94 12.77 -35.38
C PRO A 7 -13.43 12.88 -35.05
N SER A 8 -14.32 13.04 -36.04
CA SER A 8 -15.74 13.32 -35.82
C SER A 8 -16.63 12.08 -35.58
N ARG A 9 -16.06 10.85 -35.63
CA ARG A 9 -16.84 9.60 -35.60
C ARG A 9 -17.14 8.99 -34.22
N ASN A 10 -16.65 9.56 -33.12
CA ASN A 10 -16.90 9.03 -31.77
C ASN A 10 -17.80 9.93 -30.91
N ASN A 11 -18.83 10.54 -31.49
CA ASN A 11 -19.91 11.12 -30.70
C ASN A 11 -20.88 10.02 -30.23
N TYR A 12 -20.46 9.27 -29.21
CA TYR A 12 -21.38 8.47 -28.42
C TYR A 12 -22.17 9.41 -27.50
N SER A 13 -23.27 9.97 -28.01
CA SER A 13 -24.25 10.61 -27.15
C SER A 13 -25.02 9.52 -26.38
N PHE A 14 -24.60 9.27 -25.15
CA PHE A 14 -25.39 8.46 -24.21
C PHE A 14 -26.68 9.21 -23.87
N THR A 15 -27.71 9.05 -24.70
CA THR A 15 -29.05 9.68 -24.55
C THR A 15 -29.97 8.93 -23.58
N LYS A 16 -29.42 8.00 -22.78
CA LYS A 16 -30.13 7.40 -21.65
C LYS A 16 -29.39 7.80 -20.37
N ARG A 17 -29.99 8.67 -19.57
CA ARG A 17 -29.54 8.91 -18.18
C ARG A 17 -29.59 7.56 -17.47
N ILE A 18 -28.43 6.91 -17.32
CA ILE A 18 -28.29 5.79 -16.39
C ILE A 18 -28.48 6.42 -15.01
N THR A 19 -29.65 6.23 -14.41
CA THR A 19 -29.96 6.81 -13.09
C THR A 19 -29.26 6.05 -11.96
N GLY A 20 -28.64 4.90 -12.25
CA GLY A 20 -27.76 4.18 -11.32
C GLY A 20 -28.41 3.79 -9.99
N GLU A 21 -29.73 3.85 -9.87
CA GLU A 21 -30.44 3.79 -8.57
C GLU A 21 -30.26 2.46 -7.85
N SER A 22 -30.04 1.37 -8.62
CA SER A 22 -29.75 0.03 -8.09
C SER A 22 -28.28 -0.38 -8.22
N LEU A 23 -27.43 0.46 -8.82
CA LEU A 23 -26.03 0.09 -9.07
C LEU A 23 -25.23 0.21 -7.79
N GLN A 24 -24.72 -0.92 -7.29
CA GLN A 24 -23.94 -0.99 -6.05
C GLN A 24 -22.43 -1.00 -6.26
N VAL A 25 -21.97 -1.64 -7.34
CA VAL A 25 -20.55 -1.78 -7.64
C VAL A 25 -20.34 -1.29 -9.07
N LEU A 26 -19.36 -0.40 -9.23
CA LEU A 26 -18.93 0.07 -10.53
C LEU A 26 -17.40 0.01 -10.61
N VAL A 27 -16.92 -0.71 -11.61
CA VAL A 27 -15.50 -0.84 -11.93
C VAL A 27 -15.28 -0.28 -13.33
N LEU A 28 -14.37 0.68 -13.44
CA LEU A 28 -14.05 1.41 -14.66
C LEU A 28 -12.56 1.26 -14.94
N GLU A 29 -12.21 0.47 -15.95
CA GLU A 29 -10.83 0.17 -16.31
C GLU A 29 -10.50 0.69 -17.71
N ASN A 30 -9.47 1.52 -17.82
CA ASN A 30 -8.95 2.07 -19.07
C ASN A 30 -10.03 2.78 -19.91
N VAL A 31 -10.94 3.49 -19.23
CA VAL A 31 -12.01 4.27 -19.85
C VAL A 31 -11.60 5.74 -20.00
N ASP A 32 -12.01 6.36 -21.10
CA ASP A 32 -11.88 7.80 -21.27
C ASP A 32 -12.96 8.52 -20.45
N LEU A 33 -12.67 8.69 -19.16
CA LEU A 33 -13.55 9.32 -18.18
C LEU A 33 -13.09 10.75 -17.93
N ASN A 34 -13.94 11.73 -18.22
CA ASN A 34 -13.72 13.12 -17.83
C ASN A 34 -14.41 13.44 -16.49
N GLY A 35 -14.09 14.61 -15.93
CA GLY A 35 -14.64 15.05 -14.63
C GLY A 35 -16.16 15.18 -14.62
N GLU A 36 -16.80 15.53 -15.74
CA GLU A 36 -18.26 15.64 -15.81
C GLU A 36 -18.93 14.28 -15.67
N VAL A 37 -18.45 13.27 -16.40
CA VAL A 37 -18.99 11.91 -16.32
C VAL A 37 -18.74 11.31 -14.94
N PHE A 38 -17.56 11.53 -14.36
CA PHE A 38 -17.26 11.12 -12.99
C PHE A 38 -18.25 11.73 -12.00
N GLN A 39 -18.56 13.03 -12.13
CA GLN A 39 -19.52 13.70 -11.26
C GLN A 39 -20.91 13.08 -11.38
N HIS A 40 -21.35 12.62 -12.56
CA HIS A 40 -22.64 11.93 -12.68
C HIS A 40 -22.63 10.60 -11.93
N ILE A 41 -21.54 9.85 -12.03
CA ILE A 41 -21.36 8.55 -11.35
C ILE A 41 -21.34 8.73 -9.83
N SER A 42 -20.67 9.76 -9.31
CA SER A 42 -20.61 10.01 -7.87
C SER A 42 -21.99 10.27 -7.24
N HIS A 43 -22.96 10.73 -8.02
CA HIS A 43 -24.33 10.96 -7.54
C HIS A 43 -25.22 9.70 -7.52
N PHE A 44 -24.70 8.53 -7.89
CA PHE A 44 -25.46 7.28 -7.83
C PHE A 44 -25.73 6.87 -6.37
N ARG A 45 -26.99 7.02 -5.94
CA ARG A 45 -27.41 6.80 -4.55
C ARG A 45 -27.27 5.35 -4.07
N GLY A 46 -27.25 4.39 -5.01
CA GLY A 46 -27.08 2.98 -4.71
C GLY A 46 -25.61 2.55 -4.58
N LEU A 47 -24.66 3.40 -4.99
CA LEU A 47 -23.27 2.99 -5.19
C LEU A 47 -22.56 2.81 -3.86
N GLU A 48 -22.07 1.59 -3.63
CA GLU A 48 -21.31 1.19 -2.46
C GLU A 48 -19.82 1.06 -2.75
N GLN A 49 -19.46 0.71 -3.99
CA GLN A 49 -18.07 0.52 -4.40
C GLN A 49 -17.81 1.17 -5.75
N LEU A 50 -16.80 2.02 -5.80
CA LEU A 50 -16.31 2.64 -7.02
C LEU A 50 -14.82 2.32 -7.18
N SER A 51 -14.47 1.70 -8.30
CA SER A 51 -13.08 1.50 -8.71
C SER A 51 -12.84 2.17 -10.06
N VAL A 52 -11.85 3.04 -10.12
CA VAL A 52 -11.43 3.73 -11.34
C VAL A 52 -9.97 3.43 -11.58
N THR A 53 -9.63 2.92 -12.76
CA THR A 53 -8.27 2.55 -13.12
C THR A 53 -7.94 3.02 -14.52
N GLY A 54 -6.79 3.70 -14.69
CA GLY A 54 -6.31 4.09 -16.01
C GLY A 54 -7.17 5.14 -16.71
N ALA A 55 -7.87 6.01 -15.97
CA ALA A 55 -8.72 7.05 -16.54
C ALA A 55 -7.92 8.31 -16.88
N SER A 56 -7.37 8.39 -18.10
CA SER A 56 -6.51 9.50 -18.53
C SER A 56 -7.22 10.85 -18.66
N GLY A 57 -8.54 10.87 -18.88
CA GLY A 57 -9.32 12.11 -18.97
C GLY A 57 -9.63 12.76 -17.61
N LEU A 58 -9.31 12.08 -16.50
CA LEU A 58 -9.73 12.47 -15.16
C LEU A 58 -8.61 13.25 -14.46
N ASN A 59 -8.82 14.54 -14.26
CA ASN A 59 -7.87 15.43 -13.57
C ASN A 59 -8.25 15.75 -12.12
N ARG A 60 -9.51 15.55 -11.74
CA ARG A 60 -10.04 15.88 -10.42
C ARG A 60 -11.16 14.93 -10.01
N ILE A 61 -11.11 14.48 -8.77
CA ILE A 61 -12.19 13.75 -8.11
C ILE A 61 -12.73 14.61 -6.98
N ARG A 62 -14.05 14.79 -6.98
CA ARG A 62 -14.78 15.48 -5.92
C ARG A 62 -15.96 14.63 -5.50
N MET A 63 -15.97 14.23 -4.24
CA MET A 63 -17.06 13.48 -3.64
C MET A 63 -17.50 14.18 -2.37
N PHE A 64 -18.73 14.68 -2.41
CA PHE A 64 -19.42 15.29 -1.28
C PHE A 64 -20.60 14.39 -0.91
N GLY A 65 -21.27 14.64 0.23
CA GLY A 65 -22.36 13.82 0.80
C GLY A 65 -23.55 13.39 -0.10
N SER A 66 -23.52 13.58 -1.41
CA SER A 66 -24.38 12.91 -2.38
C SER A 66 -24.13 11.40 -2.52
N SER A 67 -22.94 10.89 -2.18
CA SER A 67 -22.57 9.47 -2.26
C SER A 67 -22.72 8.72 -0.92
N VAL A 68 -23.78 8.99 -0.15
CA VAL A 68 -23.97 8.50 1.24
C VAL A 68 -23.81 7.00 1.47
N ARG A 69 -23.89 6.15 0.44
CA ARG A 69 -23.73 4.69 0.56
C ARG A 69 -22.35 4.17 0.20
N LEU A 70 -21.46 5.02 -0.29
CA LEU A 70 -20.14 4.59 -0.74
C LEU A 70 -19.32 4.09 0.45
N LYS A 71 -18.92 2.83 0.39
CA LYS A 71 -18.10 2.12 1.38
C LYS A 71 -16.65 2.00 0.93
N SER A 72 -16.42 1.96 -0.38
CA SER A 72 -15.12 1.73 -0.99
C SER A 72 -14.89 2.66 -2.17
N LEU A 73 -13.76 3.36 -2.16
CA LEU A 73 -13.24 4.09 -3.30
C LEU A 73 -11.83 3.62 -3.62
N VAL A 74 -11.61 3.21 -4.86
CA VAL A 74 -10.32 2.74 -5.36
C VAL A 74 -9.98 3.53 -6.61
N VAL A 75 -8.80 4.16 -6.63
CA VAL A 75 -8.34 4.97 -7.76
C VAL A 75 -6.90 4.57 -8.08
N ARG A 76 -6.66 4.03 -9.28
CA ARG A 76 -5.33 3.54 -9.69
C ARG A 76 -4.90 4.07 -11.04
N TYR A 77 -3.62 4.40 -11.19
CA TYR A 77 -2.98 4.71 -12.48
C TYR A 77 -3.71 5.79 -13.30
N CYS A 78 -4.38 6.74 -12.63
CA CYS A 78 -5.00 7.90 -13.27
C CYS A 78 -3.95 9.00 -13.43
N TRP A 79 -3.12 8.91 -14.48
CA TRP A 79 -1.88 9.69 -14.63
C TRP A 79 -2.03 11.22 -14.69
N ASN A 80 -3.22 11.72 -15.05
CA ASN A 80 -3.51 13.16 -15.13
C ASN A 80 -4.26 13.68 -13.90
N LEU A 81 -4.54 12.82 -12.91
CA LEU A 81 -5.24 13.20 -11.68
C LEU A 81 -4.31 14.07 -10.82
N GLU A 82 -4.79 15.23 -10.41
CA GLU A 82 -4.01 16.18 -9.60
C GLU A 82 -4.55 16.27 -8.16
N ILE A 83 -5.85 16.03 -7.98
CA ILE A 83 -6.53 16.25 -6.70
C ILE A 83 -7.71 15.31 -6.48
N ILE A 84 -7.82 14.82 -5.25
CA ILE A 84 -8.97 14.09 -4.71
C ILE A 84 -9.48 14.84 -3.49
N GLU A 85 -10.74 15.28 -3.54
CA GLU A 85 -11.45 15.92 -2.43
C GLU A 85 -12.61 15.02 -2.00
N ILE A 86 -12.57 14.52 -0.76
CA ILE A 86 -13.60 13.68 -0.17
C ILE A 86 -14.08 14.32 1.12
N CYS A 87 -15.35 14.74 1.12
CA CYS A 87 -15.98 15.33 2.30
C CYS A 87 -17.35 14.70 2.59
N ASP A 88 -17.68 14.59 3.88
CA ASP A 88 -18.99 14.17 4.37
C ASP A 88 -19.47 12.81 3.83
N LEU A 89 -18.55 11.83 3.76
CA LEU A 89 -18.84 10.44 3.40
C LEU A 89 -18.77 9.53 4.64
N PRO A 90 -19.83 9.46 5.47
CA PRO A 90 -19.79 8.71 6.72
C PRO A 90 -19.76 7.20 6.54
N GLN A 91 -20.09 6.66 5.36
CA GLN A 91 -20.05 5.21 5.12
C GLN A 91 -18.72 4.73 4.51
N LEU A 92 -17.84 5.66 4.10
CA LEU A 92 -16.58 5.31 3.46
C LEU A 92 -15.68 4.62 4.49
N ALA A 93 -15.43 3.33 4.27
CA ALA A 93 -14.64 2.48 5.16
C ALA A 93 -13.27 2.13 4.57
N PHE A 94 -13.16 2.17 3.24
CA PHE A 94 -11.96 1.84 2.50
C PHE A 94 -11.66 2.88 1.42
N PHE A 95 -10.43 3.37 1.43
CA PHE A 95 -9.88 4.22 0.38
C PHE A 95 -8.55 3.66 -0.10
N GLU A 96 -8.38 3.61 -1.42
CA GLU A 96 -7.12 3.25 -2.05
C GLU A 96 -6.78 4.23 -3.17
N PHE A 97 -5.54 4.70 -3.15
CA PHE A 97 -4.95 5.49 -4.21
C PHE A 97 -3.59 4.91 -4.62
N GLU A 98 -3.39 4.71 -5.92
CA GLU A 98 -2.11 4.34 -6.51
C GLU A 98 -1.84 5.18 -7.76
N GLY A 99 -0.71 5.88 -7.82
CA GLY A 99 -0.37 6.68 -8.99
C GLY A 99 0.69 7.74 -8.74
N ARG A 100 0.60 8.84 -9.49
CA ARG A 100 1.47 10.00 -9.29
C ARG A 100 1.07 10.77 -8.03
N PRO A 101 1.98 11.57 -7.45
CA PRO A 101 1.66 12.37 -6.29
C PRO A 101 0.49 13.33 -6.56
N ILE A 102 -0.47 13.36 -5.63
CA ILE A 102 -1.67 14.22 -5.72
C ILE A 102 -1.88 15.03 -4.44
N SER A 103 -2.73 16.05 -4.55
CA SER A 103 -3.35 16.66 -3.37
C SER A 103 -4.56 15.80 -2.94
N LEU A 104 -4.44 15.11 -1.81
CA LEU A 104 -5.57 14.43 -1.16
C LEU A 104 -6.11 15.29 -0.02
N ASP A 105 -7.38 15.67 -0.09
CA ASP A 105 -8.11 16.37 0.98
C ASP A 105 -9.23 15.47 1.49
N LEU A 106 -9.11 15.03 2.75
CA LEU A 106 -10.08 14.20 3.44
C LEU A 106 -10.69 14.99 4.59
N ASN A 107 -12.02 15.12 4.58
CA ASN A 107 -12.75 15.78 5.66
C ASN A 107 -14.01 14.99 6.03
N SER A 108 -14.37 14.96 7.32
CA SER A 108 -15.58 14.28 7.81
C SER A 108 -15.77 12.84 7.30
N VAL A 109 -14.74 12.00 7.41
CA VAL A 109 -14.75 10.56 7.05
C VAL A 109 -14.59 9.65 8.29
N PRO A 110 -15.55 9.67 9.24
CA PRO A 110 -15.38 9.06 10.56
C PRO A 110 -15.22 7.53 10.56
N ASN A 111 -15.74 6.85 9.53
CA ASN A 111 -15.68 5.39 9.42
C ASN A 111 -14.54 4.89 8.52
N LEU A 112 -13.67 5.78 8.05
CA LEU A 112 -12.52 5.39 7.23
C LEU A 112 -11.51 4.65 8.12
N VAL A 113 -11.48 3.32 7.97
CA VAL A 113 -10.67 2.42 8.81
C VAL A 113 -9.54 1.75 8.03
N LYS A 114 -9.64 1.69 6.70
CA LYS A 114 -8.62 1.12 5.83
C LYS A 114 -8.21 2.14 4.77
N VAL A 115 -6.91 2.41 4.70
CA VAL A 115 -6.31 3.28 3.70
C VAL A 115 -5.13 2.57 3.06
N SER A 116 -5.03 2.67 1.73
CA SER A 116 -3.87 2.26 0.95
C SER A 116 -3.42 3.41 0.08
N LEU A 117 -2.17 3.84 0.22
CA LEU A 117 -1.57 4.89 -0.59
C LEU A 117 -0.31 4.35 -1.26
N GLY A 118 -0.18 4.54 -2.56
CA GLY A 118 1.03 4.25 -3.32
C GLY A 118 1.34 5.40 -4.27
N GLU A 119 2.34 6.21 -3.93
CA GLU A 119 2.77 7.35 -4.74
C GLU A 119 4.28 7.35 -4.88
N ASP A 120 4.80 7.57 -6.09
CA ASP A 120 6.23 7.70 -6.34
C ASP A 120 6.74 9.10 -5.90
N ASP A 121 6.85 9.34 -4.59
CA ASP A 121 7.38 10.59 -4.00
C ASP A 121 8.43 10.30 -2.92
N LEU A 122 9.51 11.09 -2.89
CA LEU A 122 10.52 11.04 -1.83
C LEU A 122 10.00 11.59 -0.49
N GLU A 123 9.09 12.57 -0.52
CA GLU A 123 8.45 13.13 0.67
C GLU A 123 7.13 12.42 1.02
N PHE A 124 6.88 11.25 0.42
CA PHE A 124 5.61 10.53 0.48
C PHE A 124 5.07 10.37 1.91
N LEU A 125 5.90 9.93 2.87
CA LEU A 125 5.43 9.72 4.25
C LEU A 125 4.88 11.01 4.87
N LYS A 126 5.61 12.12 4.70
CA LYS A 126 5.23 13.42 5.25
C LYS A 126 3.94 13.93 4.61
N VAL A 127 3.80 13.76 3.29
CA VAL A 127 2.61 14.16 2.53
C VAL A 127 1.42 13.29 2.94
N ALA A 128 1.57 11.97 2.92
CA ALA A 128 0.54 11.01 3.28
C ALA A 128 0.00 11.25 4.70
N PHE A 129 0.86 11.37 5.71
CA PHE A 129 0.39 11.60 7.08
C PHE A 129 -0.27 12.96 7.29
N LYS A 130 0.16 14.00 6.55
CA LYS A 130 -0.53 15.29 6.55
C LYS A 130 -1.94 15.16 5.96
N GLN A 131 -2.09 14.43 4.87
CA GLN A 131 -3.38 14.23 4.19
C GLN A 131 -4.33 13.32 4.97
N LEU A 132 -3.79 12.35 5.72
CA LEU A 132 -4.56 11.41 6.54
C LEU A 132 -4.88 11.95 7.94
N ALA A 133 -4.43 13.16 8.30
CA ALA A 133 -4.51 13.70 9.66
C ALA A 133 -5.91 13.65 10.29
N CYS A 134 -6.98 13.73 9.48
CA CYS A 134 -8.36 13.67 9.97
C CYS A 134 -8.82 12.27 10.41
N CYS A 135 -8.06 11.21 10.06
CA CYS A 135 -8.47 9.83 10.29
C CYS A 135 -7.43 8.94 11.00
N LEU A 136 -6.23 9.44 11.28
CA LEU A 136 -5.14 8.66 11.90
C LEU A 136 -5.56 7.91 13.17
N CYS A 137 -6.41 8.53 14.00
CA CYS A 137 -6.83 7.95 15.28
C CYS A 137 -7.80 6.77 15.13
N GLN A 138 -8.47 6.58 13.98
CA GLN A 138 -9.41 5.48 13.75
C GLN A 138 -8.91 4.43 12.75
N LEU A 139 -7.80 4.69 12.04
CA LEU A 139 -7.26 3.74 11.08
C LEU A 139 -6.89 2.42 11.76
N ARG A 140 -7.40 1.32 11.20
CA ARG A 140 -7.10 -0.05 11.61
C ARG A 140 -6.16 -0.76 10.65
N THR A 141 -6.18 -0.36 9.39
CA THR A 141 -5.31 -0.92 8.36
C THR A 141 -4.74 0.21 7.52
N LEU A 142 -3.41 0.24 7.42
CA LEU A 142 -2.68 1.20 6.61
C LEU A 142 -1.71 0.44 5.71
N THR A 143 -1.81 0.69 4.40
CA THR A 143 -0.87 0.23 3.40
C THR A 143 -0.16 1.45 2.81
N LEU A 144 1.17 1.42 2.83
CA LEU A 144 2.06 2.41 2.22
C LEU A 144 2.88 1.69 1.15
N ASP A 145 2.35 1.70 -0.08
CA ASP A 145 2.91 1.02 -1.26
C ASP A 145 3.68 2.01 -2.15
N ASN A 146 4.67 2.66 -1.55
CA ASN A 146 5.73 3.38 -2.24
C ASN A 146 7.04 2.70 -1.85
N THR A 147 8.01 2.59 -2.76
CA THR A 147 9.37 2.18 -2.39
C THR A 147 9.91 3.18 -1.37
N LEU A 148 9.80 2.85 -0.07
CA LEU A 148 10.42 3.64 0.98
C LEU A 148 11.94 3.49 0.84
N GLY A 149 12.53 4.45 0.13
CA GLY A 149 13.96 4.66 0.01
C GLY A 149 14.31 6.02 0.62
N PHE A 150 14.80 6.01 1.85
CA PHE A 150 15.41 7.11 2.59
C PHE A 150 16.83 7.36 2.03
N LEU A 151 16.92 7.56 0.70
CA LEU A 151 18.14 7.60 -0.13
C LEU A 151 19.14 8.73 0.18
N THR A 152 18.99 9.44 1.28
CA THR A 152 19.91 10.49 1.70
C THR A 152 21.03 9.91 2.54
N GLN A 153 22.27 10.34 2.27
CA GLN A 153 23.42 10.08 3.17
C GLN A 153 23.27 10.77 4.54
N GLU A 154 22.26 11.64 4.68
CA GLU A 154 21.83 12.24 5.94
C GLU A 154 20.76 11.36 6.60
N ILE A 155 20.82 11.27 7.94
CA ILE A 155 19.84 10.54 8.75
C ILE A 155 18.47 11.23 8.64
N VAL A 156 17.67 10.85 7.65
CA VAL A 156 16.29 11.34 7.51
C VAL A 156 15.35 10.25 7.99
N VAL A 157 15.15 10.21 9.31
CA VAL A 157 14.06 9.43 9.92
C VAL A 157 12.85 10.34 10.00
N PHE A 158 11.75 9.92 9.37
CA PHE A 158 10.50 10.66 9.38
C PHE A 158 9.73 10.38 10.68
N PRO A 159 9.27 11.44 11.39
CA PRO A 159 8.43 11.25 12.55
C PRO A 159 7.09 10.63 12.12
N ILE A 160 6.75 9.49 12.72
CA ILE A 160 5.48 8.82 12.49
C ILE A 160 4.46 9.34 13.50
N PRO A 161 3.30 9.86 13.07
CA PRO A 161 2.26 10.28 14.00
C PRO A 161 1.68 9.08 14.73
N GLN A 162 1.01 9.30 15.86
CA GLN A 162 0.39 8.22 16.62
C GLN A 162 -0.73 7.54 15.82
N LEU A 163 -0.70 6.20 15.80
CA LEU A 163 -1.65 5.32 15.10
C LEU A 163 -2.29 4.37 16.14
N PRO A 164 -3.08 4.91 17.08
CA PRO A 164 -3.46 4.21 18.32
C PRO A 164 -4.34 2.97 18.08
N GLU A 165 -5.11 2.96 16.99
CA GLU A 165 -6.06 1.90 16.64
C GLU A 165 -5.54 0.98 15.52
N LEU A 166 -4.30 1.17 15.06
CA LEU A 166 -3.76 0.43 13.94
C LEU A 166 -3.49 -1.02 14.33
N VAL A 167 -4.08 -1.95 13.57
CA VAL A 167 -3.98 -3.40 13.78
C VAL A 167 -3.13 -4.06 12.70
N CYS A 168 -3.17 -3.54 11.47
CA CYS A 168 -2.43 -4.07 10.33
C CYS A 168 -1.67 -2.93 9.63
N LEU A 169 -0.38 -3.12 9.46
CA LEU A 169 0.49 -2.21 8.72
C LEU A 169 1.16 -2.98 7.58
N GLU A 170 1.10 -2.42 6.38
CA GLU A 170 1.79 -2.94 5.21
C GLU A 170 2.70 -1.86 4.66
N LEU A 171 3.98 -2.19 4.54
CA LEU A 171 5.02 -1.28 4.07
C LEU A 171 5.75 -1.90 2.90
N ARG A 172 6.01 -1.09 1.88
CA ARG A 172 6.98 -1.39 0.85
C ARG A 172 8.29 -0.69 1.15
N ILE A 173 9.38 -1.45 1.28
CA ILE A 173 10.66 -0.94 1.77
C ILE A 173 11.80 -1.36 0.85
N SER A 174 12.80 -0.49 0.72
CA SER A 174 14.08 -0.84 0.12
C SER A 174 15.01 -1.42 1.18
N PRO A 175 15.52 -2.66 1.04
CA PRO A 175 16.57 -3.19 1.93
C PRO A 175 17.90 -2.44 1.81
N ASP A 176 18.07 -1.62 0.77
CA ASP A 176 19.27 -0.81 0.50
C ASP A 176 19.26 0.55 1.18
N ASP A 177 18.54 0.62 2.29
CA ASP A 177 18.35 1.84 3.04
C ASP A 177 18.93 1.72 4.43
N ALA A 178 20.00 2.48 4.68
CA ALA A 178 20.70 2.44 5.95
C ALA A 178 19.82 2.84 7.15
N CYS A 179 18.76 3.63 6.93
CA CYS A 179 17.86 4.11 7.97
C CYS A 179 16.67 3.17 8.24
N VAL A 180 16.49 2.10 7.45
CA VAL A 180 15.23 1.32 7.45
C VAL A 180 14.85 0.80 8.83
N LEU A 181 15.81 0.35 9.64
CA LEU A 181 15.54 -0.15 11.00
C LEU A 181 15.05 0.96 11.93
N LEU A 182 15.61 2.17 11.81
CA LEU A 182 15.18 3.34 12.59
C LEU A 182 13.75 3.73 12.24
N GLN A 183 13.42 3.75 10.94
CA GLN A 183 12.08 4.07 10.51
C GLN A 183 11.06 3.01 10.94
N LEU A 184 11.41 1.72 10.85
CA LEU A 184 10.59 0.62 11.34
C LEU A 184 10.32 0.75 12.85
N ALA A 185 11.34 1.08 13.65
CA ALA A 185 11.17 1.35 15.08
C ALA A 185 10.12 2.44 15.32
N CYS A 186 10.19 3.57 14.59
CA CYS A 186 9.20 4.64 14.69
C CYS A 186 7.77 4.17 14.35
N PHE A 187 7.60 3.30 13.35
CA PHE A 187 6.28 2.74 13.02
C PHE A 187 5.74 1.84 14.14
N LEU A 188 6.59 1.00 14.72
CA LEU A 188 6.21 0.10 15.80
C LEU A 188 5.86 0.88 17.08
N ASP A 189 6.65 1.89 17.43
CA ASP A 189 6.42 2.76 18.58
C ASP A 189 5.13 3.59 18.44
N ALA A 190 4.84 4.06 17.22
CA ALA A 190 3.62 4.80 16.93
C ALA A 190 2.35 3.93 16.91
N SER A 191 2.49 2.60 16.86
CA SER A 191 1.38 1.66 16.60
C SER A 191 1.23 0.62 17.74
N PRO A 192 0.85 1.04 18.96
CA PRO A 192 0.86 0.16 20.14
C PRO A 192 -0.10 -1.04 20.07
N ARG A 193 -1.11 -1.00 19.18
CA ARG A 193 -2.06 -2.09 18.95
C ARG A 193 -1.75 -2.96 17.74
N LEU A 194 -0.63 -2.73 17.08
CA LEU A 194 -0.27 -3.44 15.86
C LEU A 194 -0.18 -4.95 16.12
N GLN A 195 -0.92 -5.72 15.32
CA GLN A 195 -0.93 -7.19 15.40
C GLN A 195 -0.32 -7.86 14.18
N LYS A 196 -0.42 -7.21 13.02
CA LYS A 196 0.10 -7.73 11.76
C LYS A 196 0.99 -6.69 11.08
N LEU A 197 2.20 -7.10 10.74
CA LEU A 197 3.13 -6.32 9.92
C LEU A 197 3.40 -7.08 8.62
N VAL A 198 3.24 -6.41 7.48
CA VAL A 198 3.61 -6.93 6.16
C VAL A 198 4.72 -6.05 5.60
N LEU A 199 5.87 -6.64 5.30
CA LEU A 199 7.00 -5.98 4.66
C LEU A 199 7.16 -6.52 3.24
N LYS A 200 7.06 -5.62 2.27
CA LYS A 200 7.29 -5.88 0.85
C LYS A 200 8.67 -5.35 0.46
N PHE A 201 9.62 -6.21 0.14
CA PHE A 201 10.96 -5.77 -0.26
C PHE A 201 11.01 -5.37 -1.73
N ASP A 202 11.53 -4.17 -2.00
CA ASP A 202 11.82 -3.70 -3.34
C ASP A 202 13.22 -4.03 -3.82
N PHE A 203 13.28 -4.40 -5.11
CA PHE A 203 14.48 -4.62 -5.92
C PHE A 203 15.65 -5.35 -5.21
N LEU A 204 16.80 -5.40 -5.87
CA LEU A 204 17.96 -6.16 -5.40
C LEU A 204 18.80 -5.26 -4.52
N GLY A 205 18.95 -5.64 -3.26
CA GLY A 205 19.87 -4.97 -2.37
C GLY A 205 21.33 -5.19 -2.78
N SER A 206 22.13 -4.13 -2.67
CA SER A 206 23.57 -4.04 -2.85
C SER A 206 24.37 -4.50 -1.63
N GLY A 207 23.68 -4.86 -0.53
CA GLY A 207 24.29 -5.46 0.65
C GLY A 207 24.94 -4.42 1.57
N ILE A 208 24.27 -3.28 1.78
CA ILE A 208 24.74 -2.25 2.68
C ILE A 208 24.61 -2.66 4.15
N ASN A 209 25.35 -1.97 5.02
CA ASN A 209 25.18 -2.09 6.47
C ASN A 209 24.05 -1.17 6.93
N LEU A 210 23.13 -1.72 7.73
CA LEU A 210 22.03 -0.97 8.31
C LEU A 210 22.47 -0.26 9.60
N TRP A 211 21.89 0.91 9.86
CA TRP A 211 22.07 1.58 11.14
C TRP A 211 21.23 0.90 12.20
N LYS A 212 21.84 0.71 13.37
CA LYS A 212 21.17 0.09 14.51
C LYS A 212 20.06 1.00 15.01
N ALA A 213 18.91 0.41 15.26
CA ALA A 213 17.82 1.04 15.98
C ALA A 213 17.75 0.52 17.41
N GLU A 214 17.22 1.33 18.33
CA GLU A 214 16.87 0.86 19.66
C GLU A 214 15.77 -0.20 19.56
N SER A 215 15.83 -1.18 20.46
CA SER A 215 14.87 -2.28 20.51
C SER A 215 13.89 -2.06 21.65
N HIS A 216 12.61 -2.13 21.31
CA HIS A 216 11.47 -2.04 22.24
C HIS A 216 10.58 -3.28 22.05
N PRO A 217 10.26 -4.03 23.12
CA PRO A 217 9.38 -5.19 22.99
C PRO A 217 7.92 -4.81 22.67
N HIS A 218 7.45 -5.20 21.49
CA HIS A 218 6.05 -5.05 21.05
C HIS A 218 5.28 -6.36 21.25
N LYS A 219 4.55 -6.43 22.37
CA LYS A 219 3.81 -7.65 22.80
C LYS A 219 2.60 -7.99 21.93
N ASN A 220 2.10 -7.03 21.16
CA ASN A 220 0.88 -7.19 20.38
C ASN A 220 1.15 -7.68 18.96
N LEU A 221 2.38 -7.54 18.46
CA LEU A 221 2.76 -7.95 17.12
C LEU A 221 2.86 -9.48 17.06
N LYS A 222 1.86 -10.10 16.43
CA LYS A 222 1.66 -11.56 16.38
C LYS A 222 2.02 -12.16 15.03
N VAL A 223 1.79 -11.42 13.95
CA VAL A 223 1.99 -11.92 12.59
C VAL A 223 2.93 -10.98 11.84
N VAL A 224 3.99 -11.55 11.29
CA VAL A 224 4.91 -10.85 10.40
C VAL A 224 4.95 -11.60 9.07
N GLU A 225 4.71 -10.88 7.99
CA GLU A 225 4.84 -11.39 6.63
C GLU A 225 5.91 -10.59 5.91
N VAL A 226 6.93 -11.27 5.39
CA VAL A 226 8.00 -10.68 4.61
C VAL A 226 7.92 -11.25 3.21
N ILE A 227 7.60 -10.41 2.24
CA ILE A 227 7.36 -10.81 0.86
C ILE A 227 8.46 -10.18 -0.01
N GLY A 228 8.96 -10.93 -0.98
CA GLY A 228 10.10 -10.56 -1.80
C GLY A 228 11.46 -10.77 -1.11
N PHE A 229 11.52 -11.63 -0.08
CA PHE A 229 12.77 -11.93 0.63
C PHE A 229 13.84 -12.50 -0.30
N PHE A 230 15.07 -12.03 -0.20
CA PHE A 230 16.18 -12.56 -0.98
C PHE A 230 17.43 -12.70 -0.14
N ASP A 231 18.37 -13.48 -0.67
CA ASP A 231 19.60 -13.83 0.02
C ASP A 231 20.56 -12.62 0.10
N CYS A 232 20.38 -11.77 1.11
CA CYS A 232 21.33 -10.70 1.45
C CYS A 232 21.38 -10.40 2.97
N PRO A 233 22.48 -9.80 3.46
CA PRO A 233 22.62 -9.45 4.88
C PRO A 233 21.56 -8.46 5.37
N ALA A 234 21.30 -7.38 4.63
CA ALA A 234 20.31 -6.36 5.03
C ALA A 234 18.90 -6.94 5.21
N ALA A 235 18.47 -7.84 4.32
CA ALA A 235 17.20 -8.56 4.46
C ALA A 235 17.14 -9.37 5.76
N THR A 236 18.25 -10.00 6.13
CA THR A 236 18.39 -10.80 7.35
C THR A 236 18.34 -9.91 8.59
N ASP A 237 19.04 -8.77 8.57
CA ASP A 237 19.06 -7.80 9.65
C ASP A 237 17.67 -7.21 9.90
N ILE A 238 16.91 -6.92 8.83
CA ILE A 238 15.51 -6.46 8.94
C ILE A 238 14.63 -7.51 9.62
N VAL A 239 14.69 -8.77 9.16
CA VAL A 239 13.87 -9.85 9.75
C VAL A 239 14.26 -10.07 11.22
N THR A 240 15.55 -10.12 11.51
CA THR A 240 16.07 -10.33 12.87
C THR A 240 15.63 -9.19 13.79
N PHE A 241 15.77 -7.94 13.35
CA PHE A 241 15.30 -6.78 14.10
C PHE A 241 13.81 -6.90 14.43
N ILE A 242 12.95 -7.25 13.46
CA ILE A 242 11.51 -7.40 13.74
C ILE A 242 11.24 -8.53 14.73
N VAL A 243 11.89 -9.68 14.59
CA VAL A 243 11.70 -10.83 15.49
C VAL A 243 12.14 -10.50 16.92
N ASP A 244 13.28 -9.85 17.08
CA ASP A 244 13.80 -9.44 18.39
C ASP A 244 12.86 -8.46 19.11
N ASN A 245 12.14 -7.64 18.34
CA ASN A 245 11.18 -6.67 18.86
C ASN A 245 9.75 -7.24 19.00
N ALA A 246 9.40 -8.32 18.30
CA ALA A 246 8.06 -8.91 18.31
C ALA A 246 7.89 -9.93 19.45
N ALA A 247 7.84 -9.44 20.69
CA ALA A 247 7.75 -10.31 21.88
C ALA A 247 6.51 -11.22 21.92
N GLY A 248 5.45 -10.90 21.16
CA GLY A 248 4.23 -11.71 21.04
C GLY A 248 4.11 -12.47 19.71
N LEU A 249 5.19 -12.65 18.96
CA LEU A 249 5.16 -13.24 17.62
C LEU A 249 4.65 -14.69 17.65
N GLU A 250 3.59 -14.95 16.90
CA GLU A 250 2.96 -16.26 16.74
C GLU A 250 3.26 -16.86 15.35
N SER A 251 3.43 -16.03 14.33
CA SER A 251 3.66 -16.46 12.95
C SER A 251 4.61 -15.53 12.21
N LEU A 252 5.64 -16.11 11.59
CA LEU A 252 6.52 -15.46 10.62
C LEU A 252 6.40 -16.16 9.28
N VAL A 253 5.98 -15.43 8.26
CA VAL A 253 5.95 -15.90 6.87
C VAL A 253 7.04 -15.19 6.10
N ILE A 254 7.93 -15.96 5.47
CA ILE A 254 8.96 -15.43 4.57
C ILE A 254 8.68 -15.98 3.18
N ASP A 255 8.20 -15.13 2.29
CA ASP A 255 7.96 -15.42 0.89
C ASP A 255 9.05 -14.75 0.02
N PRO A 256 9.90 -15.52 -0.67
CA PRO A 256 10.91 -14.95 -1.55
C PRO A 256 10.38 -14.51 -2.92
N VAL A 257 9.11 -14.79 -3.22
CA VAL A 257 8.48 -14.34 -4.46
C VAL A 257 8.26 -12.82 -4.40
N VAL A 258 8.57 -12.12 -5.49
CA VAL A 258 8.36 -10.67 -5.63
C VAL A 258 7.20 -10.41 -6.60
N PRO A 259 5.94 -10.39 -6.13
CA PRO A 259 4.78 -10.32 -7.02
C PRO A 259 4.58 -8.95 -7.69
N TRP A 260 5.10 -7.87 -7.10
CA TRP A 260 4.96 -6.49 -7.60
C TRP A 260 6.10 -6.03 -8.53
N CYS A 261 7.08 -6.88 -8.82
CA CYS A 261 8.13 -6.52 -9.77
C CYS A 261 7.56 -6.45 -11.21
N GLU A 262 7.32 -5.23 -11.72
CA GLU A 262 7.11 -4.94 -13.14
C GLU A 262 8.25 -5.48 -14.04
N HIS A 263 9.39 -5.83 -13.43
CA HIS A 263 10.60 -6.36 -14.08
C HIS A 263 10.52 -7.85 -14.49
N ARG A 264 9.33 -8.49 -14.49
CA ARG A 264 9.12 -9.66 -15.37
C ARG A 264 9.27 -9.30 -16.85
N ARG A 265 9.14 -8.01 -17.21
CA ARG A 265 9.50 -7.51 -18.54
C ARG A 265 11.00 -7.23 -18.60
N GLY A 266 11.79 -8.23 -18.97
CA GLY A 266 13.19 -8.05 -19.39
C GLY A 266 14.23 -8.94 -18.71
N ARG A 267 13.95 -9.52 -17.53
CA ARG A 267 14.82 -10.55 -16.94
C ARG A 267 14.47 -11.94 -17.46
N LYS A 268 15.50 -12.78 -17.64
CA LYS A 268 15.30 -14.19 -17.99
C LYS A 268 14.60 -14.89 -16.84
N PRO A 269 13.52 -15.66 -17.09
CA PRO A 269 12.80 -16.40 -16.06
C PRO A 269 13.73 -17.23 -15.14
N ASP A 270 14.79 -17.80 -15.70
CA ASP A 270 15.74 -18.66 -14.98
C ASP A 270 16.50 -17.93 -13.87
N GLU A 271 16.88 -16.66 -14.07
CA GLU A 271 17.58 -15.87 -13.06
C GLU A 271 16.68 -15.54 -11.87
N LEU A 272 15.39 -15.28 -12.14
CA LEU A 272 14.39 -15.03 -11.11
C LEU A 272 14.12 -16.31 -10.30
N ILE A 273 13.96 -17.45 -10.98
CA ILE A 273 13.74 -18.75 -10.34
C ILE A 273 14.93 -19.11 -9.44
N GLU A 274 16.16 -18.92 -9.92
CA GLU A 274 17.37 -19.20 -9.13
C GLU A 274 17.47 -18.26 -7.92
N LYS A 275 17.12 -16.98 -8.08
CA LYS A 275 17.08 -16.02 -6.97
C LYS A 275 16.03 -16.42 -5.93
N GLU A 276 14.82 -16.75 -6.36
CA GLU A 276 13.77 -17.26 -5.47
C GLU A 276 14.23 -18.52 -4.75
N ARG A 277 14.91 -19.44 -5.44
CA ARG A 277 15.47 -20.66 -4.86
C ARG A 277 16.48 -20.34 -3.75
N LYS A 278 17.42 -19.41 -3.98
CA LYS A 278 18.37 -18.95 -2.96
C LYS A 278 17.67 -18.27 -1.79
N GLY A 279 16.69 -17.39 -2.07
CA GLY A 279 15.86 -16.77 -1.05
C GLY A 279 15.12 -17.79 -0.18
N ARG A 280 14.53 -18.83 -0.77
CA ARG A 280 13.89 -19.95 -0.04
C ARG A 280 14.89 -20.67 0.85
N GLN A 281 16.09 -20.96 0.36
CA GLN A 281 17.13 -21.63 1.14
C GLN A 281 17.61 -20.80 2.32
N HIS A 282 17.84 -19.50 2.11
CA HIS A 282 18.21 -18.60 3.19
C HIS A 282 17.07 -18.47 4.21
N ALA A 283 15.83 -18.27 3.77
CA ALA A 283 14.68 -18.21 4.68
C ALA A 283 14.56 -19.48 5.55
N MET A 284 14.80 -20.67 5.00
CA MET A 284 14.84 -21.93 5.76
C MET A 284 15.98 -21.97 6.78
N SER A 285 17.18 -21.49 6.42
CA SER A 285 18.30 -21.37 7.35
C SER A 285 17.99 -20.39 8.49
N LEU A 286 17.43 -19.21 8.16
CA LEU A 286 17.07 -18.19 9.13
C LEU A 286 16.05 -18.72 10.14
N ARG A 287 15.05 -19.47 9.68
CA ARG A 287 14.07 -20.13 10.56
C ARG A 287 14.73 -21.01 11.62
N SER A 288 15.81 -21.73 11.29
CA SER A 288 16.52 -22.59 12.24
C SER A 288 17.38 -21.81 13.25
N MET A 289 17.66 -20.53 12.98
CA MET A 289 18.48 -19.66 13.84
C MET A 289 17.63 -18.77 14.76
N LEU A 290 16.37 -18.52 14.40
CA LEU A 290 15.48 -17.66 15.18
C LEU A 290 14.90 -18.41 16.40
N PRO A 291 15.01 -17.85 17.62
CA PRO A 291 14.52 -18.51 18.83
C PRO A 291 12.99 -18.67 18.81
N GLY A 292 12.49 -19.87 19.13
CA GLY A 292 11.06 -20.13 19.39
C GLY A 292 10.19 -20.55 18.19
N MET A 293 10.76 -20.78 17.00
CA MET A 293 10.02 -21.15 15.77
C MET A 293 10.02 -22.64 15.40
N ASP A 294 10.59 -23.49 16.26
CA ASP A 294 10.59 -24.95 16.08
C ASP A 294 9.22 -25.57 16.42
N GLY A 295 8.37 -25.59 15.40
CA GLY A 295 7.49 -26.70 15.03
C GLY A 295 6.67 -27.40 16.12
N GLY A 296 5.41 -26.96 16.27
CA GLY A 296 4.31 -27.88 16.59
C GLY A 296 4.10 -28.86 15.44
N ASN A 297 4.82 -29.98 15.45
CA ASN A 297 4.48 -31.17 14.68
C ASN A 297 3.50 -31.99 15.54
N SER A 298 2.20 -31.84 15.31
CA SER A 298 1.21 -32.81 15.77
C SER A 298 1.11 -33.93 14.72
N SER A 299 2.04 -34.87 14.78
CA SER A 299 1.79 -36.21 14.27
C SER A 299 0.68 -36.81 15.14
N SER A 300 -0.50 -36.99 14.55
CA SER A 300 -1.58 -37.78 15.13
C SER A 300 -1.23 -39.25 14.90
N ASP A 301 -1.01 -39.99 16.00
CA ASP A 301 -1.20 -41.45 16.04
C ASP A 301 -2.70 -41.76 16.24
#